data_AF-A0AAW2BMI0-F1
#
_entry.id   AF-A0AAW2BMI0-F1
#
_cell.length_a   1.000
_cell.length_b   1.000
_cell.length_c   1.000
_cell.angle_alpha   90.00
_cell.angle_beta   90.00
_cell.angle_gamma   90.00
#
_symmetry.space_group_name_H-M   'P 1'
#
loop_
_entity.id
_entity.type
_entity.pdbx_description
1 polymer ?
#
loop_
_entity_poly.entity_id
_entity_poly.type
_entity_poly.pdbx_seq_one_letter_code
_entity_poly.pdbx_strand_id
1 'polypeptide(L)'
;MKSAVAQRQFLIMIIESRKLYREVPVAGQALHVGGLVRLDLSQASVQTIYVTIWASPNVSLHLGKVENAEDIWRNHVGVRLQPPVGADCTSQLGKWEEKEVKVSGMSWDVNSIDIAVAGLGWFALGLKGEATLALWSYDGIEITLREPLVLDRAPFLERPGFWQPKTISDASGTQTKLKKRKKLQQMSRDFLSDVSV
;
A
#
# COMPACT_ATOMS: atom_id res chain seq x y z
N MET A 1 8.43 -26.16 23.40
CA MET A 1 9.04 -24.99 22.72
C MET A 1 8.44 -24.88 21.33
N LYS A 2 7.49 -23.96 21.11
CA LYS A 2 7.01 -23.62 19.77
C LYS A 2 7.35 -22.16 19.53
N SER A 3 8.32 -21.95 18.66
CA SER A 3 8.70 -20.65 18.11
C SER A 3 7.48 -20.03 17.45
N ALA A 4 6.92 -18.99 18.05
CA ALA A 4 5.94 -18.13 17.40
C ALA A 4 6.74 -17.20 16.47
N VAL A 5 6.84 -17.60 15.21
CA VAL A 5 7.31 -16.74 14.12
C VAL A 5 6.41 -15.51 14.14
N ALA A 6 6.98 -14.37 14.55
CA ALA A 6 6.32 -13.08 14.52
C ALA A 6 5.76 -12.86 13.11
N GLN A 7 4.43 -12.88 13.00
CA GLN A 7 3.74 -12.44 11.80
C GLN A 7 4.07 -10.96 11.64
N ARG A 8 5.05 -10.65 10.78
CA ARG A 8 5.25 -9.30 10.27
C ARG A 8 3.99 -8.95 9.48
N GLN A 9 3.04 -8.28 10.13
CA GLN A 9 1.92 -7.67 9.44
C GLN A 9 2.50 -6.53 8.59
N PHE A 10 2.62 -6.77 7.30
CA PHE A 10 2.81 -5.74 6.30
C PHE A 10 1.41 -5.24 5.94
N LEU A 11 1.06 -3.99 6.28
CA LEU A 11 -0.16 -3.39 5.74
C LEU A 11 0.17 -2.92 4.33
N ILE A 12 -0.24 -3.70 3.34
CA ILE A 12 -0.30 -3.21 1.97
C ILE A 12 -1.65 -2.52 1.83
N MET A 13 -1.62 -1.20 1.70
CA MET A 13 -2.83 -0.44 1.38
C MET A 13 -2.88 -0.22 -0.11
N ILE A 14 -3.77 -0.96 -0.77
CA ILE A 14 -4.08 -0.70 -2.17
C ILE A 14 -5.27 0.24 -2.21
N ILE A 15 -5.08 1.40 -2.84
CA ILE A 15 -6.18 2.28 -3.22
C ILE A 15 -6.66 1.77 -4.60
N GLU A 16 -7.55 0.77 -4.61
CA GLU A 16 -8.15 0.22 -5.83
C GLU A 16 -9.60 0.72 -5.97
N SER A 17 -9.87 1.48 -7.03
CA SER A 17 -11.20 1.98 -7.37
C SER A 17 -11.91 0.99 -8.32
N ARG A 18 -12.50 -0.10 -7.81
CA ARG A 18 -13.34 -1.00 -8.63
C ARG A 18 -14.67 -1.42 -7.99
N LYS A 19 -15.69 -0.61 -8.32
CA LYS A 19 -17.10 -0.91 -8.74
C LYS A 19 -18.29 -0.43 -7.86
N LEU A 20 -19.11 0.36 -8.57
CA LEU A 20 -20.48 0.89 -8.37
C LEU A 20 -20.71 2.01 -7.34
N TYR A 21 -20.96 3.20 -7.92
CA TYR A 21 -21.36 4.52 -7.37
C TYR A 21 -20.24 5.38 -6.72
N ARG A 22 -19.86 6.42 -7.48
CA ARG A 22 -18.86 7.49 -7.26
C ARG A 22 -17.38 7.09 -7.44
N GLU A 23 -16.80 7.57 -8.53
CA GLU A 23 -15.35 7.71 -8.73
C GLU A 23 -14.79 8.57 -7.60
N VAL A 24 -14.15 7.97 -6.59
CA VAL A 24 -13.34 8.73 -5.64
C VAL A 24 -11.95 8.84 -6.26
N PRO A 25 -11.50 10.04 -6.68
CA PRO A 25 -10.16 10.21 -7.21
C PRO A 25 -9.12 9.78 -6.17
N VAL A 26 -7.99 9.23 -6.64
CA VAL A 26 -6.81 9.01 -5.79
C VAL A 26 -6.33 10.33 -5.19
N ALA A 27 -6.46 11.41 -5.97
CA ALA A 27 -6.33 12.76 -5.47
C ALA A 27 -7.38 13.05 -4.38
N GLY A 28 -6.94 13.60 -3.25
CA GLY A 28 -7.77 13.87 -2.09
C GLY A 28 -7.75 12.77 -1.01
N GLN A 29 -6.89 11.76 -1.12
CA GLN A 29 -6.64 10.77 -0.06
C GLN A 29 -5.43 11.14 0.81
N ALA A 30 -5.52 10.87 2.11
CA ALA A 30 -4.48 11.14 3.10
C ALA A 30 -4.13 9.86 3.88
N LEU A 31 -2.85 9.59 4.02
CA LEU A 31 -2.30 8.43 4.72
C LEU A 31 -1.51 8.89 5.94
N HIS A 32 -2.01 8.64 7.14
CA HIS A 32 -1.28 8.89 8.38
C HIS A 32 -0.50 7.65 8.81
N VAL A 33 0.77 7.85 9.13
CA VAL A 33 1.68 6.84 9.70
C VAL A 33 2.06 7.29 11.10
N GLY A 34 1.34 6.76 12.08
CA GLY A 34 1.25 7.33 13.41
C GLY A 34 0.80 8.79 13.35
N GLY A 35 1.24 9.58 14.32
CA GLY A 35 1.23 11.04 14.26
C GLY A 35 2.55 11.63 13.76
N LEU A 36 3.41 10.82 13.15
CA LEU A 36 4.77 11.21 12.77
C LEU A 36 4.88 11.66 11.31
N VAL A 37 4.11 11.04 10.41
CA VAL A 37 4.12 11.37 8.98
C VAL A 37 2.70 11.30 8.43
N ARG A 38 2.36 12.23 7.54
CA ARG A 38 1.16 12.17 6.70
C ARG A 38 1.55 12.30 5.23
N LEU A 39 1.05 11.41 4.39
CA LEU A 39 1.19 11.49 2.93
C LEU A 39 -0.16 11.81 2.30
N ASP A 40 -0.27 13.00 1.73
CA ASP A 40 -1.45 13.48 1.02
C ASP A 40 -1.27 13.31 -0.49
N LEU A 41 -2.20 12.62 -1.14
CA LEU A 41 -2.26 12.48 -2.59
C LEU A 41 -2.96 13.72 -3.15
N SER A 42 -2.22 14.78 -3.48
CA SER A 42 -2.83 16.06 -3.86
C SER A 42 -3.31 16.07 -5.30
N GLN A 43 -2.48 15.60 -6.23
CA GLN A 43 -2.79 15.55 -7.66
C GLN A 43 -2.24 14.26 -8.28
N ALA A 44 -2.98 13.71 -9.23
CA ALA A 44 -2.53 12.56 -10.01
C ALA A 44 -3.08 12.66 -11.43
N SER A 45 -2.25 12.35 -12.43
CA SER A 45 -2.70 12.16 -13.81
C SER A 45 -3.34 10.78 -14.05
N VAL A 46 -3.39 9.96 -12.99
CA VAL A 46 -3.80 8.56 -13.00
C VAL A 46 -4.95 8.28 -12.02
N GLN A 47 -5.73 7.25 -12.32
CA GLN A 47 -6.89 6.84 -11.51
C GLN A 47 -6.54 5.90 -10.35
N THR A 48 -5.32 5.38 -10.29
CA THR A 48 -4.87 4.40 -9.30
C THR A 48 -3.45 4.79 -8.88
N ILE A 49 -3.05 4.57 -7.63
CA ILE A 49 -1.64 4.63 -7.19
C ILE A 49 -1.49 3.52 -6.14
N TYR A 50 -0.48 2.67 -6.31
CA TYR A 50 -0.13 1.68 -5.30
C TYR A 50 0.83 2.30 -4.29
N VAL A 51 0.43 2.29 -3.01
CA VAL A 51 1.26 2.78 -1.91
C VAL A 51 1.51 1.64 -0.93
N THR A 52 2.75 1.16 -0.87
CA THR A 52 3.17 0.14 0.10
C THR A 52 3.96 0.81 1.22
N ILE A 53 3.47 0.72 2.45
CA ILE A 53 4.12 1.33 3.61
C ILE A 53 5.00 0.29 4.30
N TRP A 54 6.28 0.61 4.46
CA TRP A 54 7.25 -0.16 5.20
C TRP A 54 7.54 0.57 6.50
N ALA A 55 6.94 0.13 7.59
CA ALA A 55 7.12 0.68 8.92
C ALA A 55 7.05 -0.43 9.97
N SER A 56 7.36 -0.09 11.22
CA SER A 56 7.16 -1.00 12.35
C SER A 56 5.67 -1.39 12.49
N PRO A 57 5.34 -2.66 12.80
CA PRO A 57 3.97 -3.10 12.99
C PRO A 57 3.28 -2.44 14.19
N ASN A 58 4.04 -1.79 15.06
CA ASN A 58 3.52 -1.05 16.22
C ASN A 58 3.13 0.40 15.87
N VAL A 59 3.33 0.83 14.63
CA VAL A 59 2.92 2.14 14.13
C VAL A 59 1.52 2.02 13.55
N SER A 60 0.60 2.84 14.05
CA SER A 60 -0.76 2.90 13.52
C SER A 60 -0.77 3.48 12.10
N LEU A 61 -1.71 2.99 11.28
CA LEU A 61 -1.88 3.42 9.91
C LEU A 61 -3.35 3.80 9.70
N HIS A 62 -3.60 5.01 9.21
CA HIS A 62 -4.96 5.51 8.99
C HIS A 62 -5.08 6.11 7.60
N LEU A 63 -6.11 5.69 6.87
CA LEU A 63 -6.49 6.27 5.58
C LEU A 63 -7.71 7.16 5.80
N GLY A 64 -7.66 8.35 5.25
CA GLY A 64 -8.76 9.29 5.26
C GLY A 64 -8.73 10.17 4.01
N LYS A 65 -9.59 11.20 4.03
CA LYS A 65 -9.57 12.23 3.01
C LYS A 65 -8.69 13.39 3.45
N VAL A 66 -8.00 14.02 2.51
CA VAL A 66 -7.16 15.21 2.74
C VAL A 66 -7.95 16.33 3.41
N GLU A 67 -9.22 16.53 3.02
CA GLU A 67 -10.10 17.56 3.59
C GLU A 67 -10.28 17.44 5.12
N ASN A 68 -10.16 16.25 5.69
CA ASN A 68 -10.30 15.99 7.13
C ASN A 68 -8.95 15.67 7.80
N ALA A 69 -7.87 15.62 7.03
CA ALA A 69 -6.62 15.01 7.48
C ALA A 69 -5.92 15.82 8.57
N GLU A 70 -6.10 17.14 8.54
CA GLU A 70 -5.59 18.07 9.55
C GLU A 70 -6.35 17.94 10.87
N ASP A 71 -7.68 17.83 10.82
CA ASP A 71 -8.51 17.62 12.01
C ASP A 71 -8.25 16.25 12.63
N ILE A 72 -8.11 15.20 11.81
CA ILE A 72 -7.73 13.87 12.27
C ILE A 72 -6.37 13.92 12.98
N TRP A 73 -5.38 14.60 12.39
CA TRP A 73 -4.07 14.73 13.01
C TRP A 73 -4.16 15.45 14.36
N ARG A 74 -4.75 16.64 14.39
CA ARG A 74 -4.87 17.49 15.59
C ARG A 74 -5.63 16.83 16.73
N ASN A 75 -6.72 16.14 16.43
CA ASN A 75 -7.61 15.56 17.45
C ASN A 75 -7.18 14.16 17.90
N HIS A 76 -6.31 13.48 17.16
CA HIS A 76 -6.03 12.06 17.41
C HIS A 76 -4.55 11.70 17.52
N VAL A 77 -3.62 12.63 17.28
CA VAL A 77 -2.20 12.48 17.63
C VAL A 77 -2.02 12.14 19.11
N GLY A 78 -1.16 11.17 19.41
CA GLY A 78 -0.96 10.70 20.78
C GLY A 78 -1.99 9.69 21.28
N VAL A 79 -3.15 9.57 20.62
CA VAL A 79 -4.27 8.70 21.05
C VAL A 79 -4.55 7.59 20.05
N ARG A 80 -4.97 7.92 18.83
CA ARG A 80 -5.21 6.93 17.76
C ARG A 80 -4.09 6.91 16.73
N LEU A 81 -3.49 8.07 16.49
CA LEU A 81 -2.31 8.24 15.66
C LEU A 81 -1.08 8.09 16.55
N GLN A 82 -0.70 6.84 16.79
CA GLN A 82 0.45 6.47 17.60
C GLN A 82 1.49 5.71 16.77
N PRO A 83 2.79 5.90 17.03
CA PRO A 83 3.41 6.90 17.93
C PRO A 83 3.25 8.35 17.42
N PRO A 84 3.45 9.39 18.25
CA PRO A 84 3.79 9.35 19.69
C PRO A 84 2.63 8.82 20.55
N VAL A 85 2.90 8.50 21.81
CA VAL A 85 1.89 8.04 22.78
C VAL A 85 1.70 9.11 23.85
N GLY A 86 0.46 9.58 24.03
CA GLY A 86 0.13 10.68 24.93
C GLY A 86 -0.16 11.98 24.17
N ALA A 87 -1.21 12.70 24.60
CA ALA A 87 -1.69 13.89 23.91
C ALA A 87 -0.70 15.07 23.93
N ASP A 88 0.11 15.18 24.99
CA ASP A 88 1.02 16.31 25.18
C ASP A 88 2.36 16.17 24.45
N CYS A 89 2.62 15.00 23.83
CA CYS A 89 3.92 14.68 23.24
C CYS A 89 4.25 15.49 21.99
N THR A 90 3.25 16.07 21.31
CA THR A 90 3.47 16.85 20.08
C THR A 90 4.28 18.12 20.31
N SER A 91 4.18 18.72 21.49
CA SER A 91 4.92 19.92 21.87
C SER A 91 6.44 19.75 21.81
N GLN A 92 6.94 18.52 21.88
CA GLN A 92 8.36 18.19 21.89
C GLN A 92 8.89 17.75 20.51
N LEU A 93 8.02 17.51 19.54
CA LEU A 93 8.38 16.93 18.24
C LEU A 93 8.81 17.96 17.21
N GLY A 94 8.65 19.26 17.49
CA GLY A 94 9.03 20.33 16.59
C GLY A 94 7.87 20.84 15.74
N LYS A 95 8.19 21.53 14.64
CA LYS A 95 7.21 22.13 13.72
C LYS A 95 6.71 21.08 12.74
N TRP A 96 5.40 21.03 12.55
CA TRP A 96 4.78 20.19 11.53
C TRP A 96 4.81 20.91 10.18
N GLU A 97 5.60 20.41 9.23
CA GLU A 97 5.89 21.07 7.96
C GLU A 97 5.53 20.18 6.75
N GLU A 98 5.12 20.83 5.67
CA GLU A 98 4.80 20.19 4.39
C GLU A 98 6.02 20.20 3.46
N LYS A 99 6.24 19.07 2.78
CA LYS A 99 7.17 18.94 1.66
C LYS A 99 6.46 18.38 0.44
N GLU A 100 6.46 19.13 -0.65
CA GLU A 100 5.96 18.64 -1.93
C GLU A 100 6.93 17.61 -2.53
N VAL A 101 6.38 16.51 -3.04
CA VAL A 101 7.10 15.45 -3.73
C VAL A 101 6.39 15.14 -5.03
N LYS A 102 7.10 15.27 -6.15
CA LYS A 102 6.63 14.86 -7.47
C LYS A 102 7.20 13.50 -7.81
N VAL A 103 6.33 12.58 -8.24
CA VAL A 103 6.69 11.22 -8.61
C VAL A 103 6.14 10.88 -9.97
N SER A 104 6.91 10.12 -10.74
CA SER A 104 6.47 9.56 -12.01
C SER A 104 6.86 8.09 -12.11
N GLY A 105 6.10 7.34 -12.89
CA GLY A 105 6.28 5.91 -13.02
C GLY A 105 5.77 5.39 -14.36
N MET A 106 6.35 4.29 -14.82
CA MET A 106 6.08 3.72 -16.15
C MET A 106 5.21 2.47 -16.12
N SER A 107 5.04 1.85 -14.95
CA SER A 107 4.26 0.62 -14.78
C SER A 107 3.68 0.51 -13.37
N TRP A 108 2.58 -0.23 -13.27
CA TRP A 108 2.01 -0.70 -12.02
C TRP A 108 2.75 -1.92 -11.47
N ASP A 109 3.37 -2.70 -12.37
CA ASP A 109 4.00 -3.97 -12.04
C ASP A 109 5.24 -3.79 -11.16
N VAL A 110 5.94 -2.68 -11.39
CA VAL A 110 7.19 -2.35 -10.75
C VAL A 110 7.06 -1.06 -9.95
N ASN A 111 7.50 -1.10 -8.69
CA ASN A 111 7.55 0.10 -7.88
C ASN A 111 8.39 1.17 -8.58
N SER A 112 7.91 2.41 -8.61
CA SER A 112 8.55 3.50 -9.35
C SER A 112 9.56 4.24 -8.47
N ILE A 113 9.20 4.49 -7.21
CA ILE A 113 10.07 5.23 -6.29
C ILE A 113 9.81 4.86 -4.82
N ASP A 114 10.85 4.95 -3.99
CA ASP A 114 10.73 4.89 -2.54
C ASP A 114 10.89 6.30 -1.94
N ILE A 115 9.94 6.71 -1.09
CA ILE A 115 10.06 7.89 -0.22
C ILE A 115 10.50 7.39 1.15
N ALA A 116 11.78 7.53 1.48
CA ALA A 116 12.35 7.13 2.76
C ALA A 116 12.22 8.26 3.79
N VAL A 117 11.74 7.90 4.99
CA VAL A 117 11.66 8.78 6.15
C VAL A 117 12.57 8.24 7.24
N ALA A 118 13.55 9.03 7.65
CA ALA A 118 14.55 8.63 8.64
C ALA A 118 13.89 8.15 9.94
N GLY A 119 14.34 7.00 10.44
CA GLY A 119 13.87 6.42 11.71
C GLY A 119 12.49 5.76 11.68
N LEU A 120 11.67 5.96 10.65
CA LEU A 120 10.32 5.39 10.54
C LEU A 120 10.25 4.24 9.54
N GLY A 121 10.81 4.45 8.35
CA GLY A 121 10.72 3.50 7.24
C GLY A 121 10.53 4.19 5.89
N TRP A 122 9.72 3.63 4.99
CA TRP A 122 9.52 4.22 3.65
C TRP A 122 8.16 3.90 3.01
N PHE A 123 7.77 4.72 2.05
CA PHE A 123 6.63 4.51 1.16
C PHE A 123 7.15 4.06 -0.20
N ALA A 124 6.74 2.88 -0.64
CA ALA A 124 6.98 2.38 -1.99
C ALA A 124 5.77 2.73 -2.87
N LEU A 125 6.00 3.55 -3.91
CA LEU A 125 4.98 4.04 -4.83
C LEU A 125 5.07 3.38 -6.20
N GLY A 126 4.00 2.70 -6.60
CA GLY A 126 3.82 2.15 -7.95
C GLY A 126 2.73 2.90 -8.70
N LEU A 127 3.08 3.50 -9.84
CA LEU A 127 2.15 4.22 -10.71
C LEU A 127 2.56 4.16 -12.18
N LYS A 128 1.58 4.30 -13.08
CA LYS A 128 1.81 4.50 -14.52
C LYS A 128 1.36 5.89 -14.95
N GLY A 129 2.18 6.89 -14.68
CA GLY A 129 1.90 8.30 -14.94
C GLY A 129 2.62 9.18 -13.93
N GLU A 130 1.99 10.29 -13.55
CA GLU A 130 2.58 11.30 -12.67
C GLU A 130 1.65 11.60 -11.50
N ALA A 131 2.24 11.90 -10.34
CA ALA A 131 1.52 12.35 -9.17
C ALA A 131 2.32 13.38 -8.39
N THR A 132 1.61 14.32 -7.80
CA THR A 132 2.13 15.27 -6.81
C THR A 132 1.57 14.86 -5.46
N LEU A 133 2.47 14.78 -4.48
CA LEU A 133 2.20 14.34 -3.13
C LEU A 133 2.64 15.45 -2.18
N ALA A 134 1.89 15.67 -1.10
CA ALA A 134 2.30 16.51 0.01
C ALA A 134 2.67 15.60 1.18
N LEU A 135 3.94 15.56 1.54
CA LEU A 135 4.46 14.80 2.66
C LEU A 135 4.63 15.73 3.85
N TRP A 136 3.86 15.48 4.90
CA TRP A 136 3.92 16.21 6.15
C TRP A 136 4.71 15.42 7.18
N SER A 137 5.62 16.09 7.86
CA SER A 137 6.48 15.53 8.90
C SER A 137 6.95 16.63 9.85
N TYR A 138 7.58 16.26 10.95
CA TYR A 138 8.25 17.23 11.81
C TYR A 138 9.57 17.75 11.21
N ASP A 139 9.94 18.98 11.55
CA ASP A 139 11.22 19.58 11.18
C ASP A 139 12.40 18.76 11.72
N GLY A 140 13.51 18.79 10.98
CA GLY A 140 14.69 18.00 11.30
C GLY A 140 14.62 16.52 10.92
N ILE A 141 13.45 16.00 10.49
CA ILE A 141 13.34 14.64 9.95
C ILE A 141 13.81 14.62 8.50
N GLU A 142 14.82 13.80 8.21
CA GLU A 142 15.31 13.64 6.84
C GLU A 142 14.35 12.79 5.99
N ILE A 143 14.03 13.34 4.81
CA ILE A 143 13.20 12.70 3.79
C ILE A 143 14.00 12.59 2.50
N THR A 144 14.20 11.36 2.02
CA THR A 144 15.00 11.04 0.84
C THR A 144 14.17 10.29 -0.19
N LEU A 145 14.26 10.70 -1.45
CA LEU A 145 13.76 9.94 -2.58
C LEU A 145 14.86 9.01 -3.08
N ARG A 146 14.54 7.73 -3.29
CA ARG A 146 15.52 6.73 -3.71
C ARG A 146 14.94 5.70 -4.66
N GLU A 147 15.83 4.94 -5.27
CA GLU A 147 15.46 3.77 -6.06
C GLU A 147 14.70 2.74 -5.20
N PRO A 148 13.63 2.13 -5.74
CA PRO A 148 12.85 1.13 -5.04
C PRO A 148 13.67 -0.07 -4.57
N LEU A 149 13.58 -0.39 -3.27
CA LEU A 149 14.19 -1.62 -2.75
C LEU A 149 13.39 -2.88 -3.05
N VAL A 150 12.10 -2.72 -3.38
CA VAL A 150 11.19 -3.84 -3.69
C VAL A 150 10.50 -3.56 -5.01
N LEU A 151 10.96 -4.25 -6.04
CA LEU A 151 10.57 -4.00 -7.42
C LEU A 151 9.28 -4.73 -7.80
N ASP A 152 9.10 -6.01 -7.42
CA ASP A 152 8.07 -6.88 -8.01
C ASP A 152 7.03 -7.37 -6.99
N ARG A 153 6.13 -6.48 -6.54
CA ARG A 153 5.03 -6.86 -5.63
C ARG A 153 3.66 -6.88 -6.29
N ALA A 154 3.43 -6.13 -7.36
CA ALA A 154 2.11 -6.07 -7.97
C ALA A 154 1.56 -7.45 -8.39
N PRO A 155 2.33 -8.38 -8.98
CA PRO A 155 1.82 -9.73 -9.29
C PRO A 155 1.46 -10.57 -8.06
N PHE A 156 2.01 -10.23 -6.88
CA PHE A 156 1.62 -10.84 -5.61
C PHE A 156 0.32 -10.24 -5.07
N LEU A 157 0.16 -8.92 -5.20
CA LEU A 157 -0.96 -8.15 -4.67
C LEU A 157 -2.25 -8.30 -5.50
N GLU A 158 -2.12 -8.38 -6.81
CA GLU A 158 -3.25 -8.49 -7.74
C GLU A 158 -3.75 -9.94 -7.90
N ARG A 159 -3.26 -10.89 -7.08
CA ARG A 159 -3.71 -12.27 -7.16
C ARG A 159 -5.21 -12.34 -6.84
N PRO A 160 -6.00 -13.02 -7.68
CA PRO A 160 -7.42 -13.25 -7.38
C PRO A 160 -7.58 -13.88 -5.99
N GLY A 161 -8.35 -13.21 -5.13
CA GLY A 161 -8.59 -13.65 -3.75
C GLY A 161 -7.55 -13.21 -2.72
N PHE A 162 -6.55 -12.39 -3.08
CA PHE A 162 -5.58 -11.82 -2.14
C PHE A 162 -6.25 -11.06 -0.98
N TRP A 163 -7.33 -10.32 -1.31
CA TRP A 163 -8.15 -9.58 -0.34
C TRP A 163 -9.13 -10.42 0.46
N GLN A 164 -9.27 -11.71 0.14
CA GLN A 164 -10.20 -12.58 0.81
C GLN A 164 -9.55 -13.23 2.04
N PRO A 165 -10.30 -13.49 3.12
CA PRO A 165 -9.83 -14.32 4.22
C PRO A 165 -9.18 -15.61 3.71
N LYS A 166 -8.08 -16.05 4.32
CA LYS A 166 -7.27 -17.20 3.85
C LYS A 166 -8.11 -18.45 3.53
N THR A 167 -9.16 -18.69 4.30
CA THR A 167 -10.11 -19.78 4.09
C THR A 167 -10.78 -19.75 2.72
N ILE A 168 -11.10 -18.57 2.20
CA ILE A 168 -11.73 -18.35 0.88
C ILE A 168 -10.68 -18.33 -0.23
N SER A 169 -9.49 -17.77 0.01
CA SER A 169 -8.38 -17.79 -0.96
C SER A 169 -7.90 -19.22 -1.23
N ASP A 170 -7.81 -20.06 -0.19
CA ASP A 170 -7.37 -21.45 -0.30
C ASP A 170 -8.41 -22.30 -1.05
N ALA A 171 -9.69 -22.09 -0.77
CA ALA A 171 -10.79 -22.75 -1.50
C ALA A 171 -10.77 -22.38 -2.99
N SER A 172 -10.60 -21.09 -3.30
CA SER A 172 -10.54 -20.57 -4.68
C SER A 172 -9.29 -21.04 -5.42
N GLY A 173 -8.13 -21.06 -4.75
CA GLY A 173 -6.87 -21.58 -5.29
C GLY A 173 -6.94 -23.07 -5.60
N THR A 174 -7.61 -23.85 -4.74
CA THR A 174 -7.79 -25.30 -4.94
C THR A 174 -8.69 -25.59 -6.14
N GLN A 175 -9.79 -24.84 -6.30
CA GLN A 175 -10.66 -24.95 -7.48
C GLN A 175 -9.93 -24.59 -8.78
N THR A 176 -9.10 -23.55 -8.76
CA THR A 176 -8.35 -23.10 -9.94
C THR A 176 -7.30 -24.13 -10.37
N LYS A 177 -6.58 -24.73 -9.41
CA LYS A 177 -5.63 -25.83 -9.66
C LYS A 177 -6.33 -27.08 -10.22
N LEU A 178 -7.50 -27.45 -9.68
CA LEU A 178 -8.32 -28.57 -10.18
C LEU A 178 -8.80 -28.33 -11.62
N LYS A 179 -9.28 -27.12 -11.94
CA LYS A 179 -9.68 -26.76 -13.31
C LYS A 179 -8.52 -26.80 -14.29
N LYS A 180 -7.35 -26.28 -13.90
CA LYS A 180 -6.13 -26.33 -14.73
C LYS A 180 -5.67 -27.76 -14.99
N ARG A 181 -5.72 -28.63 -13.98
CA ARG A 181 -5.35 -30.05 -14.10
C ARG A 181 -6.33 -30.83 -15.00
N LYS A 182 -7.64 -30.57 -14.88
CA LYS A 182 -8.65 -31.15 -15.78
C LYS A 182 -8.47 -30.68 -17.22
N LYS A 183 -8.16 -29.40 -17.44
CA LYS A 183 -7.92 -28.86 -18.79
C LYS A 183 -6.68 -29.48 -19.45
N LEU A 184 -5.60 -29.68 -18.68
CA LEU A 184 -4.39 -30.35 -19.16
C LEU A 184 -4.64 -31.83 -19.53
N GLN A 185 -5.46 -32.53 -18.72
CA GLN A 185 -5.85 -33.92 -18.99
C GLN A 185 -6.80 -34.07 -20.17
N GLN A 186 -7.60 -33.04 -20.46
CA GLN A 186 -8.45 -33.01 -21.65
C GLN A 186 -7.61 -32.79 -22.90
N MET A 187 -6.73 -31.79 -22.90
CA MET A 187 -5.81 -31.54 -24.02
C MET A 187 -4.89 -32.73 -24.32
N SER A 188 -4.41 -33.44 -23.28
CA SER A 188 -3.62 -34.67 -23.48
C SER A 188 -4.44 -35.82 -24.06
N ARG A 189 -5.75 -35.90 -23.80
CA ARG A 189 -6.63 -36.92 -24.39
C ARG A 189 -6.95 -36.59 -25.83
N ASP A 190 -7.25 -35.33 -26.13
CA ASP A 190 -7.57 -34.86 -27.47
C ASP A 190 -6.33 -35.02 -28.40
N PHE A 191 -5.12 -34.78 -27.89
CA PHE A 191 -3.88 -35.01 -28.64
C PHE A 191 -3.61 -36.49 -28.94
N LEU A 192 -3.98 -37.41 -28.04
CA LEU A 192 -3.80 -38.85 -28.27
C LEU A 192 -4.83 -39.40 -29.27
N SER A 193 -6.03 -38.81 -29.36
CA SER A 193 -7.02 -39.17 -30.39
C SER A 193 -6.63 -38.69 -31.79
N ASP A 194 -5.94 -37.54 -31.92
CA ASP A 194 -5.53 -37.01 -33.22
C ASP A 194 -4.32 -37.74 -33.83
N VAL A 195 -3.50 -38.42 -33.01
CA VAL A 195 -2.33 -39.21 -33.46
C VAL A 195 -2.71 -40.63 -33.90
N SER A 196 -3.96 -41.05 -33.63
CA SER A 196 -4.44 -42.41 -33.90
C SER A 196 -5.20 -42.56 -35.24
N VAL A 197 -5.06 -41.59 -36.16
CA VAL A 197 -5.66 -41.57 -37.51
C VAL A 197 -4.59 -41.80 -38.57
#